data_AF-A0A0F7K476-F1
#
_entry.id   AF-A0A0F7K476-F1
#
_cell.length_a   1.000
_cell.length_b   1.000
_cell.length_c   1.000
_cell.angle_alpha   90.00
_cell.angle_beta   90.00
_cell.angle_gamma   90.00
#
_symmetry.space_group_name_H-M   'P 1'
#
loop_
_entity.id
_entity.type
_entity.pdbx_description
1 polymer ?
#
loop_
_entity_poly.entity_id
_entity_poly.type
_entity_poly.pdbx_seq_one_letter_code
_entity_poly.pdbx_strand_id
1 'polypeptide(L)'
;MRQLTLTKQQWQEIRNLFHPAPSSAAGERTIIGKAVARLEQIIGPLTGTSNDRGRNERTGNPLDRSMDCIDESTNTTTYLYMLQKQGLLKWHRLKDPVTRGFFLFGWPHTTAVIEQQEGNRLWAVDAWFHDNGLPPEIVPLEQWRDGWSPADS
;
A
#
# COMPACT_ATOMS: atom_id res chain seq x y z
N MET A 1 -8.61 1.67 22.16
CA MET A 1 -7.89 1.78 20.88
C MET A 1 -7.16 3.12 20.85
N ARG A 2 -5.85 3.15 20.63
CA ARG A 2 -5.07 4.39 20.54
C ARG A 2 -5.17 4.90 19.10
N GLN A 3 -5.78 6.07 18.90
CA GLN A 3 -5.80 6.72 17.60
C GLN A 3 -4.39 7.25 17.29
N LEU A 4 -3.79 6.78 16.21
CA LEU A 4 -2.52 7.31 15.72
C LEU A 4 -2.81 8.44 14.74
N THR A 5 -2.14 9.58 14.94
CA THR A 5 -2.24 10.76 14.07
C THR A 5 -0.85 11.21 13.71
N LEU A 6 -0.61 11.49 12.43
CA LEU A 6 0.66 12.05 11.99
C LEU A 6 0.85 13.47 12.55
N THR A 7 2.08 13.77 12.97
CA THR A 7 2.48 15.12 13.37
C THR A 7 2.48 16.05 12.16
N LYS A 8 2.53 17.37 12.40
CA LYS A 8 2.65 18.36 11.31
C LYS A 8 3.90 18.13 10.47
N GLN A 9 5.01 17.76 11.10
CA GLN A 9 6.28 17.47 10.42
C GLN A 9 6.17 16.22 9.55
N GLN A 10 5.61 15.13 10.07
CA GLN A 10 5.38 13.90 9.31
C GLN A 10 4.46 14.17 8.10
N TRP A 11 3.40 14.96 8.28
CA TRP A 11 2.56 15.37 7.17
C TRP A 11 3.32 16.20 6.11
N GLN A 12 4.22 17.07 6.54
CA GLN A 12 5.04 17.85 5.61
C GLN A 12 5.97 16.96 4.80
N GLU A 13 6.58 15.94 5.41
CA GLU A 13 7.39 14.95 4.70
C GLU A 13 6.59 14.26 3.60
N ILE A 14 5.36 13.82 3.90
CA ILE A 14 4.47 13.20 2.91
C ILE A 14 4.11 14.19 1.79
N ARG A 15 3.74 15.43 2.12
CA ARG A 15 3.41 16.45 1.11
C ARG A 15 4.60 16.77 0.19
N ASN A 16 5.82 16.77 0.72
CA ASN A 16 7.03 17.03 -0.07
C ASN A 16 7.25 15.95 -1.15
N LEU A 17 6.79 14.71 -0.94
CA LEU A 17 6.87 13.66 -1.97
C LEU A 17 6.01 13.98 -3.21
N PHE A 18 4.93 14.76 -3.02
CA PHE A 18 4.03 15.22 -4.09
C PHE A 18 4.42 16.60 -4.64
N HIS A 19 5.63 17.09 -4.34
CA HIS A 19 6.12 18.38 -4.85
C HIS A 19 7.38 18.19 -5.72
N PRO A 20 7.37 18.67 -6.99
CA PRO A 20 6.23 19.22 -7.71
C PRO A 20 5.13 18.17 -7.93
N ALA A 21 3.90 18.62 -8.15
CA ALA A 21 2.76 17.71 -8.37
C ALA A 21 3.01 16.79 -9.58
N PRO A 22 2.62 15.51 -9.51
CA PRO A 22 2.79 14.59 -10.63
C PRO A 22 2.07 15.10 -11.88
N SER A 23 2.79 15.14 -13.00
CA SER A 23 2.27 15.58 -14.29
C SER A 23 1.52 14.49 -15.06
N SER A 24 1.50 13.25 -14.56
CA SER A 24 0.81 12.12 -15.18
C SER A 24 0.32 11.12 -14.14
N ALA A 25 -0.65 10.28 -14.53
CA ALA A 25 -1.12 9.18 -13.70
C ALA A 25 0.00 8.19 -13.36
N ALA A 26 0.87 7.86 -14.31
CA ALA A 26 2.02 7.00 -14.04
C ALA A 26 2.97 7.61 -12.98
N GLY A 27 3.25 8.92 -13.09
CA GLY A 27 4.05 9.63 -12.10
C GLY A 27 3.39 9.65 -10.72
N GLU A 28 2.07 9.81 -10.66
CA GLU A 28 1.33 9.74 -9.40
C GLU A 28 1.42 8.36 -8.75
N ARG A 29 1.31 7.27 -9.51
CA ARG A 29 1.50 5.90 -8.96
C ARG A 29 2.88 5.72 -8.34
N THR A 30 3.94 6.18 -9.01
CA THR A 30 5.30 6.15 -8.44
C THR A 30 5.39 6.92 -7.12
N ILE A 31 4.74 8.09 -7.02
CA ILE A 31 4.73 8.89 -5.78
C ILE A 31 3.87 8.23 -4.70
N ILE A 32 2.73 7.65 -5.06
CA ILE A 32 1.88 6.85 -4.15
C ILE A 32 2.69 5.73 -3.51
N GLY A 33 3.45 4.98 -4.30
CA GLY A 33 4.30 3.90 -3.78
C GLY A 33 5.32 4.41 -2.75
N LYS A 34 5.99 5.53 -3.03
CA LYS A 34 6.91 6.17 -2.07
C LYS A 34 6.19 6.67 -0.81
N ALA A 35 4.97 7.18 -0.96
CA ALA A 35 4.19 7.70 0.15
C ALA A 35 3.71 6.57 1.09
N VAL A 36 3.26 5.44 0.54
CA VAL A 36 2.90 4.23 1.32
C VAL A 36 4.11 3.74 2.10
N ALA A 37 5.24 3.51 1.42
CA ALA A 37 6.50 3.14 2.05
C ALA A 37 6.90 4.09 3.19
N ARG A 38 6.79 5.41 2.97
CA ARG A 38 7.12 6.40 4.01
C ARG A 38 6.15 6.38 5.18
N LEU A 39 4.86 6.16 4.93
CA LEU A 39 3.85 6.05 5.99
C LEU A 39 4.08 4.81 6.85
N GLU A 40 4.44 3.67 6.24
CA GLU A 40 4.84 2.46 6.97
C GLU A 40 6.08 2.70 7.84
N GLN A 41 7.12 3.35 7.32
CA GLN A 41 8.31 3.69 8.12
C GLN A 41 7.99 4.59 9.32
N ILE A 42 6.97 5.45 9.20
CA ILE A 42 6.52 6.33 10.28
C ILE A 42 5.67 5.57 11.31
N ILE A 43 4.78 4.69 10.85
CA ILE A 43 3.78 3.99 11.67
C ILE A 43 4.32 2.70 12.27
N GLY A 44 5.24 2.01 11.59
CA GLY A 44 5.83 0.75 12.01
C GLY A 44 6.42 0.80 13.42
N PRO A 45 7.25 1.79 13.78
CA PRO A 45 7.80 1.90 15.12
C PRO A 45 6.73 2.17 16.20
N LEU A 46 5.60 2.78 15.82
CA LEU A 46 4.50 3.12 16.74
C LEU A 46 3.57 1.92 16.99
N THR A 47 3.54 0.97 16.07
CA THR A 47 2.64 -0.20 16.08
C THR A 47 3.38 -1.53 16.32
N GLY A 48 4.71 -1.50 16.24
CA GLY A 48 5.58 -2.67 16.38
C GLY A 48 5.70 -3.51 15.11
N THR A 49 5.38 -2.95 13.93
CA THR A 49 5.39 -3.67 12.64
C THR A 49 6.61 -3.33 11.77
N SER A 50 7.61 -2.62 12.31
CA SER A 50 8.82 -2.24 11.56
C SER A 50 9.64 -3.41 11.02
N ASN A 51 9.51 -4.59 11.61
CA ASN A 51 10.23 -5.79 11.19
C ASN A 51 9.34 -6.75 10.38
N ASP A 52 8.17 -6.27 9.93
CA ASP A 52 7.31 -7.08 9.07
C ASP A 52 8.03 -7.41 7.75
N ARG A 53 7.88 -8.67 7.33
CA ARG A 53 8.57 -9.27 6.19
C ARG A 53 7.59 -9.56 5.10
N GLY A 54 8.03 -9.35 3.87
CA GLY A 54 7.25 -9.67 2.69
C GLY A 54 6.71 -11.11 2.75
N ARG A 55 5.54 -11.31 2.17
CA ARG A 55 4.92 -12.62 1.96
C ARG A 55 4.55 -13.40 3.23
N ASN A 56 4.33 -12.71 4.34
CA ASN A 56 4.12 -13.31 5.66
C ASN A 56 5.28 -14.20 6.11
N GLU A 57 6.50 -13.91 5.66
CA GLU A 57 7.65 -14.72 6.01
C GLU A 57 7.85 -14.72 7.53
N ARG A 58 7.73 -15.92 8.12
CA ARG A 58 7.98 -16.14 9.54
C ARG A 58 9.45 -16.49 9.72
N THR A 59 10.18 -15.60 10.38
CA THR A 59 11.59 -15.80 10.74
C THR A 59 11.79 -16.75 11.93
N GLY A 60 10.70 -17.17 12.59
CA GLY A 60 10.76 -17.95 13.84
C GLY A 60 11.04 -17.11 15.09
N ASN A 61 11.25 -15.80 14.96
CA ASN A 61 11.37 -14.88 16.09
C ASN A 61 9.97 -14.51 16.65
N PRO A 62 9.67 -14.79 17.92
CA PRO A 62 8.38 -14.43 18.54
C PRO A 62 8.12 -12.91 18.61
N LEU A 63 9.15 -12.09 18.43
CA LEU A 63 9.05 -10.62 18.42
C LEU A 63 8.74 -10.05 17.03
N ASP A 64 8.85 -10.83 15.96
CA ASP A 64 8.54 -10.37 14.62
C ASP A 64 7.02 -10.42 14.45
N ARG A 65 6.39 -9.24 14.50
CA ARG A 65 4.97 -9.08 14.18
C ARG A 65 4.81 -9.13 12.67
N SER A 66 4.58 -10.33 12.14
CA SER A 66 4.20 -10.52 10.75
C SER A 66 2.75 -10.04 10.54
N MET A 67 2.55 -9.14 9.59
CA MET A 67 1.25 -8.74 9.07
C MET A 67 0.83 -9.73 7.98
N ASP A 68 -0.46 -10.03 7.87
CA ASP A 68 -0.98 -10.78 6.74
C ASP A 68 -1.44 -9.89 5.58
N CYS A 69 -1.84 -10.47 4.45
CA CYS A 69 -2.32 -9.69 3.30
C CYS A 69 -3.56 -8.82 3.62
N ILE A 70 -4.36 -9.20 4.61
CA ILE A 70 -5.55 -8.44 5.03
C ILE A 70 -5.11 -7.23 5.85
N ASP A 71 -4.18 -7.42 6.78
CA ASP A 71 -3.58 -6.32 7.56
C ASP A 71 -2.89 -5.30 6.63
N GLU A 72 -2.09 -5.78 5.68
CA GLU A 72 -1.39 -4.94 4.69
C GLU A 72 -2.36 -4.16 3.80
N SER A 73 -3.37 -4.85 3.27
CA SER A 73 -4.40 -4.21 2.46
C SER A 73 -5.18 -3.17 3.26
N THR A 74 -5.44 -3.41 4.55
CA THR A 74 -6.17 -2.49 5.43
C THR A 74 -5.35 -1.24 5.74
N ASN A 75 -4.07 -1.40 6.06
CA ASN A 75 -3.14 -0.30 6.29
C ASN A 75 -2.97 0.55 5.03
N THR A 76 -2.69 -0.09 3.89
CA THR A 76 -2.52 0.60 2.60
C THR A 76 -3.78 1.36 2.20
N THR A 77 -4.96 0.76 2.37
CA THR A 77 -6.25 1.44 2.10
C THR A 77 -6.44 2.67 2.99
N THR A 78 -6.06 2.57 4.27
CA THR A 78 -6.11 3.69 5.22
C THR A 78 -5.16 4.82 4.78
N TYR A 79 -3.94 4.49 4.37
CA TYR A 79 -2.97 5.46 3.87
C TYR A 79 -3.47 6.17 2.61
N LEU A 80 -3.98 5.43 1.63
CA LEU A 80 -4.55 5.98 0.41
C LEU A 80 -5.76 6.88 0.70
N TYR A 81 -6.62 6.50 1.64
CA TYR A 81 -7.72 7.34 2.10
C TYR A 81 -7.22 8.66 2.70
N MET A 82 -6.18 8.61 3.54
CA MET A 82 -5.57 9.80 4.14
C MET A 82 -4.97 10.72 3.06
N LEU A 83 -4.25 10.18 2.07
CA LEU A 83 -3.70 10.94 0.95
C LEU A 83 -4.81 11.62 0.13
N GLN A 84 -5.89 10.88 -0.17
CA GLN A 84 -7.06 11.41 -0.88
C GLN A 84 -7.72 12.55 -0.10
N LYS A 85 -7.91 12.38 1.21
CA LYS A 85 -8.52 13.42 2.07
C LYS A 85 -7.66 14.68 2.18
N GLN A 86 -6.35 14.57 2.00
CA GLN A 86 -5.45 15.72 1.93
C GLN A 86 -5.36 16.35 0.52
N GLY A 87 -6.09 15.82 -0.47
CA GLY A 87 -6.07 16.33 -1.84
C GLY A 87 -4.77 16.03 -2.59
N LEU A 88 -4.01 15.02 -2.16
CA LEU A 88 -2.72 14.65 -2.78
C LEU A 88 -2.88 13.76 -4.01
N LEU A 89 -4.05 13.14 -4.19
CA LEU A 89 -4.36 12.31 -5.36
C LEU A 89 -5.16 13.13 -6.37
N LYS A 90 -4.53 13.45 -7.50
CA LYS A 90 -5.12 14.18 -8.62
C LYS A 90 -5.59 13.24 -9.72
N TRP A 91 -4.81 12.21 -10.03
CA TRP A 91 -5.05 11.32 -11.17
C TRP A 91 -5.82 10.06 -10.78
N HIS A 92 -5.78 9.68 -9.49
CA HIS A 92 -6.45 8.50 -8.97
C HIS A 92 -7.41 8.84 -7.84
N ARG A 93 -8.35 7.92 -7.59
CA ARG A 93 -9.21 7.89 -6.41
C ARG A 93 -9.20 6.51 -5.78
N LEU A 94 -9.35 6.46 -4.46
CA LEU A 94 -9.44 5.20 -3.72
C LEU A 94 -10.72 4.44 -4.10
N LYS A 95 -10.61 3.11 -4.19
CA LYS A 95 -11.72 2.17 -4.33
C LYS A 95 -11.69 1.15 -3.19
N ASP A 96 -12.76 0.36 -3.11
CA ASP A 96 -12.83 -0.74 -2.16
C ASP A 96 -11.72 -1.77 -2.44
N PRO A 97 -11.10 -2.36 -1.40
CA PRO A 97 -10.14 -3.44 -1.56
C PRO A 97 -10.71 -4.61 -2.35
N VAL A 98 -9.83 -5.35 -3.02
CA VAL A 98 -10.22 -6.52 -3.82
C VAL A 98 -9.45 -7.74 -3.38
N THR A 99 -10.15 -8.87 -3.32
CA THR A 99 -9.58 -10.19 -3.05
C THR A 99 -9.54 -11.02 -4.33
N ARG A 100 -8.44 -11.73 -4.58
CA ARG A 100 -8.32 -12.77 -5.63
C ARG A 100 -8.11 -14.14 -4.99
N GLY A 101 -8.44 -15.18 -5.77
CA GLY A 101 -8.36 -16.57 -5.33
C GLY A 101 -9.60 -17.04 -4.60
N PHE A 102 -9.83 -18.35 -4.65
CA PHE A 102 -10.82 -19.06 -3.84
C PHE A 102 -10.06 -20.08 -3.01
N PHE A 103 -10.48 -20.32 -1.77
CA PHE A 103 -9.86 -21.29 -0.85
C PHE A 103 -9.62 -22.70 -1.45
N LEU A 104 -10.29 -23.05 -2.54
CA LEU A 104 -10.10 -24.32 -3.27
C LEU A 104 -8.87 -24.35 -4.20
N PHE A 105 -8.29 -23.19 -4.55
CA PHE A 105 -7.19 -23.06 -5.52
C PHE A 105 -6.01 -22.20 -5.00
N GLY A 106 -6.01 -21.84 -3.71
CA GLY A 106 -4.99 -21.02 -3.07
C GLY A 106 -5.54 -20.24 -1.89
N TRP A 107 -4.66 -19.65 -1.08
CA TRP A 107 -5.07 -18.71 -0.04
C TRP A 107 -5.59 -17.42 -0.69
N PRO A 108 -6.75 -16.88 -0.23
CA PRO A 108 -7.24 -15.61 -0.74
C PRO A 108 -6.23 -14.51 -0.46
N HIS A 109 -5.92 -13.71 -1.48
CA HIS A 109 -5.00 -12.59 -1.39
C HIS A 109 -5.77 -11.29 -1.58
N THR A 110 -5.61 -10.32 -0.68
CA THR A 110 -6.37 -9.05 -0.69
C THR A 110 -5.42 -7.88 -0.89
N THR A 111 -5.84 -6.88 -1.67
CA THR A 111 -5.04 -5.68 -1.96
C THR A 111 -5.89 -4.42 -1.95
N ALA A 112 -5.25 -3.28 -1.64
CA ALA A 112 -5.85 -1.96 -1.80
C ALA A 112 -5.98 -1.61 -3.29
N VAL A 113 -6.96 -0.79 -3.64
CA VAL A 113 -7.24 -0.46 -5.05
C VAL A 113 -7.37 1.03 -5.26
N ILE A 114 -6.71 1.53 -6.30
CA ILE A 114 -6.92 2.89 -6.82
C ILE A 114 -7.45 2.83 -8.24
N GLU A 115 -8.32 3.78 -8.58
CA GLU A 115 -8.87 3.95 -9.92
C GLU A 115 -8.28 5.21 -10.55
N GLN A 116 -7.65 5.06 -11.73
CA GLN A 116 -7.28 6.19 -12.56
C GLN A 116 -8.56 6.85 -13.09
N GLN A 117 -8.74 8.14 -12.79
CA GLN A 117 -9.99 8.86 -13.09
C GLN A 117 -10.26 8.95 -14.58
N GLU A 118 -9.21 9.12 -15.38
CA GLU A 118 -9.30 9.07 -16.84
C GLU A 118 -9.21 7.60 -17.30
N GLY A 119 -10.24 7.15 -18.02
CA GLY A 119 -10.32 5.79 -18.56
C GLY A 119 -10.74 4.72 -17.56
N ASN A 120 -11.04 5.07 -16.30
CA ASN A 120 -11.54 4.17 -15.24
C ASN A 120 -10.70 2.90 -15.05
N ARG A 121 -9.38 3.01 -15.22
CA ARG A 121 -8.47 1.85 -15.07
C ARG A 121 -8.14 1.61 -13.61
N LEU A 122 -8.35 0.38 -13.15
CA LEU A 122 -8.06 -0.02 -11.78
C LEU A 122 -6.63 -0.54 -11.64
N TRP A 123 -6.02 -0.22 -10.50
CA TRP A 123 -4.67 -0.63 -10.12
C TRP A 123 -4.70 -1.22 -8.72
N ALA A 124 -4.09 -2.40 -8.57
CA ALA A 124 -3.76 -2.94 -7.25
C ALA A 124 -2.61 -2.12 -6.65
N VAL A 125 -2.63 -1.92 -5.34
CA VAL A 125 -1.54 -1.31 -4.55
C VAL A 125 -1.23 -2.30 -3.44
N ASP A 126 -0.24 -3.15 -3.69
CA ASP A 126 0.01 -4.36 -2.91
C ASP A 126 1.35 -4.28 -2.15
N ALA A 127 1.28 -3.92 -0.88
CA ALA A 127 2.44 -3.81 0.02
C ALA A 127 2.96 -5.16 0.52
N TRP A 128 2.17 -6.23 0.35
CA TRP A 128 2.45 -7.54 0.93
C TRP A 128 3.68 -8.24 0.38
N PHE A 129 4.12 -7.92 -0.84
CA PHE A 129 5.20 -8.66 -1.50
C PHE A 129 6.59 -8.39 -0.92
N HIS A 130 6.79 -7.24 -0.29
CA HIS A 130 8.09 -6.73 0.12
C HIS A 130 8.13 -6.46 1.63
N ASP A 131 9.32 -6.29 2.19
CA ASP A 131 9.50 -5.90 3.59
C ASP A 131 8.90 -4.51 3.90
N ASN A 132 8.53 -4.31 5.16
CA ASN A 132 7.90 -3.07 5.62
C ASN A 132 8.69 -1.82 5.23
N GLY A 133 7.99 -0.81 4.73
CA GLY A 133 8.58 0.46 4.35
C GLY A 133 9.29 0.45 3.00
N LEU A 134 9.15 -0.63 2.21
CA LEU A 134 9.47 -0.64 0.79
C LEU A 134 8.24 -0.25 -0.05
N PRO A 135 8.42 0.29 -1.26
CA PRO A 135 7.28 0.63 -2.11
C PRO A 135 6.42 -0.59 -2.44
N PRO A 136 5.08 -0.49 -2.34
CA PRO A 136 4.18 -1.55 -2.77
C PRO A 136 4.26 -1.76 -4.27
N GLU A 137 3.83 -2.94 -4.70
CA GLU A 137 3.63 -3.23 -6.11
C GLU A 137 2.37 -2.54 -6.61
N ILE A 138 2.49 -1.78 -7.70
CA ILE A 138 1.37 -1.05 -8.30
C ILE A 138 1.19 -1.47 -9.75
N VAL A 139 0.26 -2.41 -9.97
CA VAL A 139 0.03 -3.06 -11.25
C VAL A 139 -1.44 -3.00 -11.67
N PRO A 140 -1.77 -3.13 -12.96
CA PRO A 140 -3.17 -3.19 -13.40
C PRO A 140 -3.93 -4.28 -12.65
N LEU A 141 -5.13 -3.95 -12.15
CA LEU A 141 -5.89 -4.87 -11.30
C LEU A 141 -6.25 -6.19 -12.02
N GLU A 142 -6.48 -6.15 -13.33
CA GLU A 142 -6.73 -7.35 -14.15
C GLU A 142 -5.52 -8.29 -14.13
N GLN A 143 -4.32 -7.76 -14.42
CA GLN A 143 -3.08 -8.52 -14.35
C GLN A 143 -2.83 -9.08 -12.94
N TRP A 144 -3.10 -8.29 -11.90
CA TRP A 144 -3.05 -8.77 -10.53
C TRP A 144 -4.06 -9.90 -10.31
N ARG A 145 -5.31 -9.78 -10.74
CA ARG A 145 -6.29 -10.87 -10.56
C ARG A 145 -5.87 -12.19 -11.21
N ASP A 146 -5.11 -12.14 -12.29
CA ASP A 146 -4.62 -13.31 -13.04
C ASP A 146 -3.40 -13.99 -12.38
N GLY A 147 -3.10 -13.68 -11.12
CA GLY A 147 -2.06 -14.37 -10.34
C GLY A 147 -0.68 -13.75 -10.45
N TRP A 148 -0.57 -12.51 -10.91
CA TRP A 148 0.71 -11.80 -10.98
C TRP A 148 1.43 -11.75 -9.62
N SER A 149 2.75 -11.86 -9.67
CA SER A 149 3.68 -11.61 -8.58
C SER A 149 4.97 -11.01 -9.15
N PRO A 150 5.74 -10.25 -8.35
CA PRO A 150 7.06 -9.79 -8.76
C PRO A 150 7.98 -10.98 -9.09
N ALA A 151 8.89 -10.79 -10.06
CA ALA A 151 9.77 -11.85 -10.58
C ALA A 151 10.87 -12.25 -9.58
N ASP A 152 11.28 -11.31 -8.73
CA ASP A 152 12.27 -11.52 -7.69
C ASP A 152 11.58 -11.29 -6.34
N SER A 153 11.28 -12.37 -5.63
CA SER A 153 10.94 -12.33 -4.20
C SER A 153 11.48 -13.55 -3.53
#